data_AF-A0A8S2DHI4-F1
#
_entry.id   AF-A0A8S2DHI4-F1
#
_cell.length_a   1.000
_cell.length_b   1.000
_cell.length_c   1.000
_cell.angle_alpha   90.00
_cell.angle_beta   90.00
_cell.angle_gamma   90.00
#
_symmetry.space_group_name_H-M   'P 1'
#
loop_
_entity.id
_entity.type
_entity.pdbx_description
1 polymer ?
#
loop_
_entity_poly.entity_id
_entity_poly.type
_entity_poly.pdbx_seq_one_letter_code
_entity_poly.pdbx_strand_id
1 'polypeptide(L)'
;FIVKRLLWYFLPLNFDRELFVNFMYNQIIPDYLHGTMIIIQQHEFTDERVQEISLLAALHYHTSKKGALPSIEVKYLLPTTLLTLKTVRPQEWTNYIHQKLKIIESLTILEAKIKFLTILQTWPLFGTTFYTVQHIDHLSISSPCLIGISKNGLLFLDKDTHESLFSIPFNDVVSIRRHQNTVDIKYGSLAQPNLIQCQINKAQDMVALTGRYLSLIGQNRMPSEKKIDNKACNDPISTIL
;
A
#
# COMPACT_ATOMS: atom_id res chain seq x y z
N PHE A 1 0.66 -22.61 7.04
CA PHE A 1 -0.18 -21.42 6.77
C PHE A 1 0.59 -20.18 7.21
N ILE A 2 0.68 -19.14 6.38
CA ILE A 2 1.30 -17.85 6.76
C ILE A 2 0.14 -16.87 7.02
N VAL A 3 0.03 -16.35 8.24
CA VAL A 3 -0.96 -15.31 8.58
C VAL A 3 -0.41 -13.96 8.14
N LYS A 4 -1.17 -13.23 7.34
CA LYS A 4 -0.83 -11.87 6.89
C LYS A 4 -2.07 -11.00 6.77
N ARG A 5 -1.94 -9.71 7.04
CA ARG A 5 -2.95 -8.70 6.72
C ARG A 5 -3.03 -8.54 5.21
N LEU A 6 -4.24 -8.70 4.67
CA LEU A 6 -4.47 -8.60 3.23
C LEU A 6 -5.12 -7.27 2.83
N LEU A 7 -6.01 -6.74 3.67
CA LEU A 7 -6.78 -5.52 3.39
C LEU A 7 -6.25 -4.34 4.21
N TRP A 8 -5.95 -3.25 3.53
CA TRP A 8 -5.34 -2.03 4.09
C TRP A 8 -6.31 -0.85 4.13
N TYR A 9 -7.59 -1.14 4.39
CA TYR A 9 -8.68 -0.16 4.35
C TYR A 9 -8.65 0.81 5.55
N PHE A 10 -8.53 0.27 6.76
CA PHE A 10 -8.45 1.06 7.99
C PHE A 10 -7.01 1.53 8.23
N LEU A 11 -6.76 2.80 7.94
CA LEU A 11 -5.52 3.54 8.20
C LEU A 11 -5.85 4.86 8.92
N PRO A 12 -4.92 5.41 9.73
CA PRO A 12 -3.59 4.90 10.04
C PRO A 12 -3.61 3.60 10.86
N LEU A 13 -2.50 2.87 10.89
CA LEU A 13 -2.32 1.73 11.77
C LEU A 13 -2.37 2.18 13.23
N ASN A 14 -3.10 1.43 14.06
CA ASN A 14 -3.10 1.61 15.51
C ASN A 14 -1.95 0.79 16.11
N PHE A 15 -1.12 1.43 16.94
CA PHE A 15 0.07 0.81 17.55
C PHE A 15 -0.06 0.52 19.05
N ASP A 16 -1.28 0.46 19.60
CA ASP A 16 -1.59 0.23 21.02
C ASP A 16 -1.14 -1.15 21.54
N ARG A 17 -0.93 -2.11 20.64
CA ARG A 17 -0.58 -3.49 20.97
C ARG A 17 0.76 -3.88 20.37
N GLU A 18 1.73 -4.19 21.21
CA GLU A 18 3.08 -4.59 20.78
C GLU A 18 3.07 -5.80 19.82
N LEU A 19 2.25 -6.82 20.09
CA LEU A 19 2.13 -7.98 19.20
C LEU A 19 1.69 -7.58 17.80
N PHE A 20 0.78 -6.61 17.68
CA PHE A 20 0.34 -6.09 16.40
C PHE A 20 1.46 -5.31 15.70
N VAL A 21 2.20 -4.47 16.43
CA VAL A 21 3.38 -3.77 15.87
C VAL A 21 4.39 -4.77 15.31
N ASN A 22 4.75 -5.79 16.08
CA ASN A 22 5.69 -6.84 15.66
C ASN A 22 5.19 -7.59 14.43
N PHE A 23 3.90 -7.95 14.40
CA PHE A 23 3.27 -8.61 13.25
C PHE A 23 3.33 -7.74 11.99
N MET A 24 2.91 -6.48 12.08
CA MET A 24 2.89 -5.56 10.94
C MET A 24 4.30 -5.24 10.44
N TYR A 25 5.24 -5.04 11.36
CA TYR A 25 6.65 -4.80 11.02
C TYR A 25 7.23 -5.96 10.22
N ASN A 26 7.11 -7.19 10.72
CA ASN A 26 7.64 -8.37 10.05
C ASN A 26 6.97 -8.64 8.69
N GLN A 27 5.69 -8.27 8.55
CA GLN A 27 5.00 -8.39 7.27
C GLN A 27 5.48 -7.36 6.23
N ILE A 28 5.80 -6.13 6.65
CA ILE A 28 6.10 -5.01 5.74
C ILE A 28 7.58 -4.97 5.33
N ILE A 29 8.50 -5.44 6.16
CA ILE A 29 9.95 -5.39 5.87
C ILE A 29 10.30 -5.97 4.49
N PRO A 30 9.80 -7.15 4.08
CA PRO A 30 10.10 -7.67 2.74
C PRO A 30 9.68 -6.71 1.63
N ASP A 31 8.49 -6.12 1.71
CA ASP A 31 8.00 -5.22 0.67
C ASP A 31 8.83 -3.91 0.62
N TYR A 32 9.25 -3.39 1.77
CA TYR A 32 10.20 -2.27 1.86
C TYR A 32 11.55 -2.61 1.21
N LEU A 33 12.15 -3.75 1.56
CA LEU A 33 13.46 -4.16 1.03
C LEU A 33 13.43 -4.47 -0.46
N HIS A 34 12.31 -4.95 -1.00
CA HIS A 34 12.13 -5.11 -2.45
C HIS A 34 11.86 -3.77 -3.16
N GLY A 35 11.54 -2.70 -2.42
CA GLY A 35 11.23 -1.38 -2.98
C GLY A 35 9.90 -1.31 -3.71
N THR A 36 8.94 -2.19 -3.38
CA THR A 36 7.63 -2.24 -4.07
C THR A 36 6.77 -1.01 -3.80
N MET A 37 7.02 -0.30 -2.69
CA MET A 37 6.23 0.87 -2.29
C MET A 37 6.86 2.21 -2.71
N ILE A 38 7.98 2.17 -3.43
CA ILE A 38 8.73 3.37 -3.84
C ILE A 38 8.34 3.74 -5.26
N ILE A 39 8.08 5.03 -5.47
CA ILE A 39 7.89 5.62 -6.79
C ILE A 39 9.17 6.36 -7.15
N ILE A 40 9.72 6.08 -8.33
CA ILE A 40 10.92 6.74 -8.86
C ILE A 40 10.47 7.77 -9.89
N GLN A 41 10.53 9.04 -9.53
CA GLN A 41 10.20 10.12 -10.46
C GLN A 41 11.45 10.52 -11.23
N GLN A 42 11.34 10.66 -12.55
CA GLN A 42 12.44 11.14 -13.41
C GLN A 42 13.77 10.38 -13.27
N HIS A 43 13.74 9.10 -12.86
CA HIS A 43 14.93 8.26 -12.61
C HIS A 43 15.86 8.77 -11.51
N GLU A 44 15.40 9.70 -10.67
CA GLU A 44 16.19 10.27 -9.57
C GLU A 44 15.41 10.22 -8.26
N PHE A 45 16.15 10.28 -7.16
CA PHE A 45 15.59 10.40 -5.82
C PHE A 45 15.81 11.82 -5.32
N THR A 46 14.74 12.44 -4.82
CA THR A 46 14.87 13.71 -4.10
C THR A 46 15.71 13.53 -2.85
N ASP A 47 16.42 14.57 -2.43
CA ASP A 47 17.19 14.56 -1.17
C ASP A 47 16.32 14.16 0.02
N GLU A 48 15.06 14.63 0.05
CA GLU A 48 14.07 14.24 1.06
C GLU A 48 13.87 12.72 1.11
N ARG A 49 13.73 12.08 -0.05
CA ARG A 49 13.53 10.62 -0.11
C ARG A 49 14.79 9.87 0.33
N VAL A 50 15.98 10.37 -0.01
CA VAL A 50 17.25 9.80 0.48
C VAL A 50 17.34 9.88 2.01
N GLN A 51 16.98 11.03 2.59
CA GLN A 51 16.98 11.21 4.05
C GLN A 51 15.98 10.28 4.75
N GLU A 52 14.78 10.11 4.17
CA GLU A 52 13.75 9.24 4.71
C GLU A 52 14.14 7.76 4.65
N ILE A 53 14.65 7.30 3.50
CA ILE A 53 15.12 5.91 3.34
C ILE A 53 16.32 5.63 4.25
N SER A 54 17.23 6.60 4.41
CA SER A 54 18.36 6.48 5.34
C SER A 54 17.87 6.31 6.79
N LEU A 55 16.80 7.02 7.16
CA LEU A 55 16.18 6.86 8.48
C LEU A 55 15.51 5.50 8.63
N LEU A 56 14.77 5.03 7.61
CA LEU A 56 14.15 3.70 7.61
C LEU A 56 15.20 2.57 7.73
N ALA A 57 16.31 2.67 7.01
CA ALA A 57 17.42 1.73 7.09
C ALA A 57 18.07 1.73 8.50
N ALA A 58 18.27 2.91 9.10
CA ALA A 58 18.79 3.04 10.46
C ALA A 58 17.83 2.40 11.49
N LEU A 59 16.53 2.71 11.39
CA LEU A 59 15.50 2.13 12.25
C LEU A 59 15.48 0.60 12.12
N HIS A 60 15.52 0.07 10.89
CA HIS A 60 15.53 -1.37 10.66
C HIS A 60 16.77 -2.04 11.28
N TYR A 61 17.96 -1.47 11.07
CA TYR A 61 19.20 -1.96 11.67
C TYR A 61 19.11 -1.98 13.20
N HIS A 62 18.63 -0.90 13.82
CA HIS A 62 18.47 -0.76 15.28
C HIS A 62 17.57 -1.83 15.90
N THR A 63 16.62 -2.39 15.14
CA THR A 63 15.75 -3.48 15.65
C THR A 63 16.44 -4.84 15.76
N SER A 64 17.58 -5.03 15.11
CA SER A 64 18.23 -6.35 14.96
C SER A 64 19.67 -6.38 15.44
N LYS A 65 20.40 -5.26 15.36
CA LYS A 65 21.81 -5.14 15.71
C LYS A 65 22.05 -3.87 16.54
N LYS A 66 23.12 -3.90 17.33
CA LYS A 66 23.63 -2.74 18.07
C LYS A 66 25.05 -2.42 17.61
N GLY A 67 25.40 -1.15 17.65
CA GLY A 67 26.75 -0.67 17.31
C GLY A 67 26.85 -0.10 15.90
N ALA A 68 28.09 -0.01 15.39
CA ALA A 68 28.38 0.60 14.11
C ALA A 68 28.02 -0.33 12.94
N LEU A 69 27.28 0.20 11.97
CA LEU A 69 26.94 -0.50 10.72
C LEU A 69 28.16 -0.61 9.79
N PRO A 70 28.61 -1.82 9.40
CA PRO A 70 29.65 -1.98 8.39
C PRO A 70 29.15 -1.58 6.98
N SER A 71 29.96 -0.89 6.17
CA SER A 71 29.57 -0.45 4.82
C SER A 71 29.09 -1.58 3.89
N ILE A 72 29.64 -2.80 4.07
CA ILE A 72 29.27 -3.99 3.29
C ILE A 72 27.81 -4.44 3.55
N GLU A 73 27.26 -4.12 4.72
CA GLU A 73 25.91 -4.52 5.12
C GLU A 73 24.82 -3.56 4.63
N VAL A 74 25.17 -2.33 4.23
CA VAL A 74 24.22 -1.28 3.84
C VAL A 74 23.26 -1.74 2.74
N LYS A 75 23.75 -2.48 1.75
CA LYS A 75 22.92 -2.98 0.64
C LYS A 75 21.77 -3.90 1.07
N TYR A 76 21.83 -4.48 2.27
CA TYR A 76 20.76 -5.33 2.81
C TYR A 76 19.71 -4.54 3.60
N LEU A 77 19.93 -3.24 3.83
CA LEU A 77 19.01 -2.35 4.54
C LEU A 77 18.27 -1.39 3.58
N LEU A 78 18.72 -1.34 2.33
CA LEU A 78 18.19 -0.46 1.30
C LEU A 78 17.26 -1.22 0.35
N PRO A 79 16.18 -0.56 -0.09
CA PRO A 79 15.33 -1.06 -1.17
C PRO A 79 16.13 -1.46 -2.42
N THR A 80 15.89 -2.66 -2.96
CA THR A 80 16.61 -3.17 -4.14
C THR A 80 16.42 -2.30 -5.37
N THR A 81 15.27 -1.63 -5.52
CA THR A 81 15.01 -0.68 -6.61
C THR A 81 15.93 0.55 -6.56
N LEU A 82 16.50 0.89 -5.40
CA LEU A 82 17.56 1.91 -5.35
C LEU A 82 18.86 1.37 -5.95
N LEU A 83 19.20 0.12 -5.61
CA LEU A 83 20.46 -0.50 -6.00
C LEU A 83 20.58 -0.72 -7.51
N THR A 84 19.45 -0.74 -8.23
CA THR A 84 19.44 -0.80 -9.71
C THR A 84 19.81 0.53 -10.35
N LEU A 85 19.68 1.66 -9.62
CA LEU A 85 20.13 2.95 -10.10
C LEU A 85 21.65 3.04 -10.02
N LYS A 86 22.28 3.43 -11.14
CA LYS A 86 23.75 3.56 -11.27
C LYS A 86 24.38 4.63 -10.36
N THR A 87 23.56 5.37 -9.62
CA THR A 87 23.95 6.52 -8.78
C THR A 87 24.22 6.16 -7.32
N VAL A 88 23.92 4.93 -6.88
CA VAL A 88 24.10 4.54 -5.47
C VAL A 88 25.57 4.31 -5.13
N ARG A 89 26.13 5.18 -4.27
CA ARG A 89 27.47 5.01 -3.69
C ARG A 89 27.37 4.42 -2.28
N PRO A 90 27.80 3.18 -2.04
CA PRO A 90 27.62 2.51 -0.74
C PRO A 90 28.17 3.28 0.46
N GLN A 91 29.30 3.98 0.30
CA GLN A 91 29.91 4.75 1.38
C GLN A 91 29.09 5.98 1.78
N GLU A 92 28.44 6.65 0.84
CA GLU A 92 27.57 7.80 1.14
C GLU A 92 26.35 7.36 1.94
N TRP A 93 25.70 6.27 1.52
CA TRP A 93 24.60 5.68 2.27
C TRP A 93 25.01 5.22 3.67
N THR A 94 26.22 4.66 3.81
CA THR A 94 26.77 4.32 5.14
C THR A 94 26.80 5.57 6.03
N ASN A 95 27.32 6.69 5.51
CA ASN A 95 27.41 7.94 6.25
C ASN A 95 26.02 8.49 6.62
N TYR A 96 25.06 8.48 5.70
CA TYR A 96 23.69 8.91 5.98
C TYR A 96 23.04 8.07 7.07
N ILE A 97 23.19 6.74 7.00
CA ILE A 97 22.62 5.82 8.00
C ILE A 97 23.29 6.02 9.37
N HIS A 98 24.62 6.18 9.43
CA HIS A 98 25.33 6.46 10.69
C HIS A 98 24.87 7.75 11.34
N GLN A 99 24.59 8.80 10.57
CA GLN A 99 24.02 10.05 11.11
C GLN A 99 22.65 9.80 11.73
N LYS A 100 21.78 9.01 11.08
CA LYS A 100 20.46 8.67 11.62
C LYS A 100 20.55 7.77 12.85
N LEU A 101 21.48 6.81 12.90
CA LEU A 101 21.69 5.94 14.07
C LEU A 101 21.97 6.73 15.35
N LYS A 102 22.78 7.78 15.28
CA LYS A 102 23.04 8.68 16.43
C LYS A 102 21.78 9.38 16.93
N ILE A 103 20.86 9.74 16.02
CA ILE A 103 19.60 10.43 16.36
C ILE A 103 18.61 9.48 17.04
N ILE A 104 18.64 8.19 16.68
CA ILE A 104 17.68 7.19 17.17
C ILE A 104 18.23 6.28 18.27
N GLU A 105 19.45 6.52 18.75
CA GLU A 105 20.16 5.64 19.70
C GLU A 105 19.35 5.37 20.98
N SER A 106 18.60 6.38 21.45
CA SER A 106 17.78 6.28 22.66
C SER A 106 16.45 5.55 22.46
N LEU A 107 16.06 5.21 21.23
CA LEU A 107 14.80 4.53 20.98
C LEU A 107 14.86 3.07 21.46
N THR A 108 13.78 2.60 22.05
CA THR A 108 13.55 1.18 22.24
C THR A 108 13.31 0.49 20.89
N ILE A 109 13.45 -0.85 20.86
CA ILE A 109 13.15 -1.65 19.65
C ILE A 109 11.69 -1.44 19.22
N LEU A 110 10.76 -1.37 20.17
CA LEU A 110 9.35 -1.16 19.90
C LEU A 110 9.10 0.22 19.27
N GLU A 111 9.66 1.29 19.84
CA GLU A 111 9.55 2.64 19.28
C GLU A 111 10.17 2.74 17.89
N ALA A 112 11.30 2.06 17.64
CA ALA A 112 11.91 2.02 16.32
C ALA A 112 10.99 1.36 15.29
N LYS A 113 10.32 0.24 15.63
CA LYS A 113 9.33 -0.42 14.77
C LYS A 113 8.11 0.45 14.53
N ILE A 114 7.58 1.12 15.57
CA ILE A 114 6.45 2.04 15.45
C ILE A 114 6.82 3.19 14.51
N LYS A 115 7.98 3.82 14.70
CA LYS A 115 8.45 4.92 13.85
C LYS A 115 8.65 4.49 12.41
N PHE A 116 9.22 3.30 12.19
CA PHE A 116 9.38 2.71 10.86
C PHE A 116 8.03 2.52 10.15
N LEU A 117 7.05 1.90 10.81
CA LEU A 117 5.70 1.71 10.27
C LEU A 117 4.97 3.03 10.07
N THR A 118 5.17 4.00 10.96
CA THR A 118 4.56 5.33 10.90
C THR A 118 5.01 6.10 9.66
N ILE A 119 6.30 5.99 9.30
CA ILE A 119 6.82 6.59 8.07
C ILE A 119 6.26 5.84 6.86
N LEU A 120 6.39 4.51 6.80
CA LEU A 120 5.97 3.76 5.61
C LEU A 120 4.47 3.88 5.31
N GLN A 121 3.60 3.98 6.31
CA GLN A 121 2.16 4.11 6.07
C GLN A 121 1.76 5.42 5.37
N THR A 122 2.64 6.41 5.31
CA THR A 122 2.41 7.65 4.53
C THR A 122 2.74 7.49 3.05
N TRP A 123 3.46 6.42 2.67
CA TRP A 123 3.88 6.22 1.29
C TRP A 123 2.67 5.95 0.38
N PRO A 124 2.65 6.50 -0.85
CA PRO A 124 1.49 6.41 -1.74
C PRO A 124 1.05 4.97 -2.06
N LEU A 125 2.02 4.06 -2.12
CA LEU A 125 1.82 2.66 -2.47
C LEU A 125 1.73 1.73 -1.25
N PHE A 126 1.70 2.26 -0.03
CA PHE A 126 1.60 1.45 1.17
C PHE A 126 0.35 0.57 1.18
N GLY A 127 0.54 -0.71 1.48
CA GLY A 127 -0.56 -1.69 1.50
C GLY A 127 -1.11 -2.06 0.11
N THR A 128 -0.36 -1.76 -0.96
CA THR A 128 -0.71 -2.17 -2.32
C THR A 128 -0.20 -3.59 -2.58
N THR A 129 -1.05 -4.44 -3.16
CA THR A 129 -0.63 -5.74 -3.69
C THR A 129 -0.46 -5.64 -5.20
N PHE A 130 0.73 -5.99 -5.70
CA PHE A 130 1.08 -5.83 -7.11
C PHE A 130 0.98 -7.15 -7.89
N TYR A 131 0.55 -7.03 -9.14
CA TYR A 131 0.53 -8.11 -10.12
C TYR A 131 1.12 -7.62 -11.43
N THR A 132 1.94 -8.44 -12.08
CA THR A 132 2.46 -8.14 -13.42
C THR A 132 1.39 -8.38 -14.48
N VAL A 133 1.17 -7.38 -15.31
CA VAL A 133 0.33 -7.44 -16.50
C VAL A 133 1.26 -7.66 -17.71
N GLN A 134 1.14 -8.82 -18.35
CA GLN A 134 1.95 -9.18 -19.51
C GLN A 134 1.47 -8.48 -20.78
N HIS A 135 0.16 -8.32 -20.91
CA HIS A 135 -0.50 -7.64 -22.02
C HIS A 135 -1.72 -6.89 -21.51
N ILE A 136 -1.94 -5.66 -21.98
CA ILE A 136 -3.12 -4.84 -21.72
C ILE A 136 -3.63 -4.23 -23.03
N ASP A 137 -4.94 -4.18 -23.19
CA ASP A 137 -5.65 -3.61 -24.35
C ASP A 137 -6.06 -2.14 -24.13
N HIS A 138 -5.15 -1.31 -23.62
CA HIS A 138 -5.44 0.09 -23.31
C HIS A 138 -4.56 1.04 -24.13
N LEU A 139 -5.16 2.02 -24.81
CA LEU A 139 -4.47 2.89 -25.77
C LEU A 139 -3.30 3.69 -25.16
N SER A 140 -3.40 4.07 -23.89
CA SER A 140 -2.40 4.92 -23.21
C SER A 140 -1.41 4.15 -22.34
N ILE A 141 -1.52 2.83 -22.22
CA ILE A 141 -0.69 2.03 -21.31
C ILE A 141 0.10 1.01 -22.12
N SER A 142 1.43 1.06 -22.02
CA SER A 142 2.30 0.08 -22.66
C SER A 142 2.47 -1.18 -21.80
N SER A 143 2.62 -2.33 -22.45
CA SER A 143 2.95 -3.60 -21.80
C SER A 143 4.45 -3.90 -21.86
N PRO A 144 5.03 -4.61 -20.88
CA PRO A 144 4.40 -5.05 -19.63
C PRO A 144 4.31 -3.90 -18.61
N CYS A 145 3.30 -3.95 -17.74
CA CYS A 145 3.10 -2.98 -16.66
C CYS A 145 2.73 -3.69 -15.36
N LEU A 146 2.53 -2.93 -14.29
CA LEU A 146 2.04 -3.44 -13.01
C LEU A 146 0.62 -2.98 -12.76
N ILE A 147 -0.19 -3.86 -12.15
CA ILE A 147 -1.46 -3.48 -11.54
C ILE A 147 -1.37 -3.66 -10.02
N GLY A 148 -1.54 -2.56 -9.29
CA GLY A 148 -1.61 -2.50 -7.84
C GLY A 148 -3.05 -2.48 -7.34
N ILE A 149 -3.37 -3.35 -6.39
CA ILE A 149 -4.66 -3.35 -5.68
C ILE A 149 -4.44 -2.74 -4.30
N SER A 150 -5.02 -1.56 -4.06
CA SER A 150 -4.88 -0.82 -2.81
C SER A 150 -6.25 -0.42 -2.27
N LYS A 151 -6.29 0.25 -1.10
CA LYS A 151 -7.53 0.83 -0.57
C LYS A 151 -8.19 1.86 -1.51
N ASN A 152 -7.40 2.45 -2.42
CA ASN A 152 -7.86 3.49 -3.34
C ASN A 152 -8.46 2.92 -4.63
N GLY A 153 -8.30 1.61 -4.89
CA GLY A 153 -8.80 0.98 -6.11
C GLY A 153 -7.70 0.21 -6.86
N LEU A 154 -7.87 0.17 -8.18
CA LEU A 154 -6.92 -0.43 -9.12
C LEU A 154 -5.96 0.65 -9.62
N LEU A 155 -4.66 0.43 -9.48
CA LEU A 155 -3.62 1.34 -9.92
C LEU A 155 -2.82 0.66 -11.04
N PHE A 156 -2.80 1.22 -12.23
CA PHE A 156 -1.91 0.78 -13.30
C PHE A 156 -0.64 1.62 -13.23
N LEU A 157 0.50 0.95 -13.12
CA LEU A 157 1.79 1.56 -12.83
C LEU A 157 2.84 1.11 -13.84
N ASP A 158 3.80 1.99 -14.10
CA ASP A 158 5.01 1.61 -14.81
C ASP A 158 5.78 0.53 -14.03
N LYS A 159 6.39 -0.41 -14.77
CA LYS A 159 6.97 -1.62 -14.17
C LYS A 159 8.27 -1.37 -13.39
N ASP A 160 9.00 -0.32 -13.73
CA ASP A 160 10.33 -0.03 -13.18
C ASP A 160 10.27 1.15 -12.20
N THR A 161 9.49 2.18 -12.52
CA THR A 161 9.39 3.42 -11.74
C THR A 161 8.22 3.43 -10.77
N HIS A 162 7.24 2.54 -10.94
CA HIS A 162 5.95 2.56 -10.24
C HIS A 162 5.17 3.87 -10.38
N GLU A 163 5.49 4.72 -11.36
CA GLU A 163 4.69 5.91 -11.66
C GLU A 163 3.29 5.51 -12.11
N SER A 164 2.27 6.27 -11.68
CA SER A 164 0.89 5.96 -12.02
C SER A 164 0.58 6.32 -13.48
N LEU A 165 0.19 5.31 -14.25
CA LEU A 165 -0.23 5.43 -15.65
C LEU A 165 -1.74 5.65 -15.76
N PHE A 166 -2.50 4.96 -14.93
CA PHE A 166 -3.96 5.04 -14.87
C PHE A 166 -4.48 4.53 -13.53
N SER A 167 -5.69 4.93 -13.13
CA SER A 167 -6.31 4.38 -11.93
C SER A 167 -7.82 4.27 -12.07
N ILE A 168 -8.38 3.23 -11.44
CA ILE A 168 -9.83 2.99 -11.37
C ILE A 168 -10.21 2.89 -9.89
N PRO A 169 -10.85 3.92 -9.33
CA PRO A 169 -11.41 3.86 -7.98
C PRO A 169 -12.43 2.72 -7.85
N PHE A 170 -12.55 2.12 -6.66
CA PHE A 170 -13.55 1.07 -6.43
C PHE A 170 -15.01 1.52 -6.64
N ASN A 171 -15.28 2.82 -6.57
CA ASN A 171 -16.60 3.38 -6.88
C ASN A 171 -16.96 3.20 -8.36
N ASP A 172 -15.96 3.19 -9.23
CA ASP A 172 -16.14 3.17 -10.68
C ASP A 172 -16.01 1.76 -11.24
N VAL A 173 -15.61 0.77 -10.42
CA VAL A 173 -15.54 -0.63 -10.84
C VAL A 173 -16.97 -1.19 -10.97
N VAL A 174 -17.35 -1.55 -12.20
CA VAL A 174 -18.65 -2.16 -12.52
C VAL A 174 -18.59 -3.67 -12.35
N SER A 175 -17.56 -4.32 -12.89
CA SER A 175 -17.35 -5.76 -12.72
C SER A 175 -15.91 -6.15 -13.06
N ILE A 176 -15.44 -7.23 -12.42
CA ILE A 176 -14.14 -7.82 -12.72
C ILE A 176 -14.32 -9.32 -12.86
N ARG A 177 -13.96 -9.86 -14.02
CA ARG A 177 -14.15 -11.28 -14.34
C ARG A 177 -12.87 -11.88 -14.89
N ARG A 178 -12.58 -13.11 -14.48
CA ARG A 178 -11.45 -13.87 -15.01
C ARG A 178 -11.91 -14.80 -16.12
N HIS A 179 -11.16 -14.83 -17.21
CA HIS A 179 -11.24 -15.83 -18.26
C HIS A 179 -9.84 -16.43 -18.48
N GLN A 180 -9.59 -17.63 -17.96
CA GLN A 180 -8.26 -18.25 -17.93
C GLN A 180 -7.20 -17.34 -17.24
N ASN A 181 -6.23 -16.84 -17.99
CA ASN A 181 -5.19 -15.91 -17.54
C ASN A 181 -5.50 -14.44 -17.88
N THR A 182 -6.67 -14.17 -18.47
CA THR A 182 -7.13 -12.82 -18.78
C THR A 182 -8.12 -12.35 -17.72
N VAL A 183 -8.06 -11.07 -17.37
CA VAL A 183 -8.98 -10.39 -16.47
C VAL A 183 -9.66 -9.26 -17.24
N ASP A 184 -10.98 -9.34 -17.31
CA ASP A 184 -11.84 -8.29 -17.87
C ASP A 184 -12.26 -7.36 -16.73
N ILE A 185 -11.90 -6.09 -16.83
CA ILE A 185 -12.21 -5.02 -15.88
C ILE A 185 -13.16 -4.06 -16.58
N LYS A 186 -14.42 -4.04 -16.14
CA LYS A 186 -15.40 -3.04 -16.58
C LYS A 186 -15.49 -1.92 -15.57
N TYR A 187 -15.44 -0.67 -16.04
CA TYR A 187 -15.47 0.50 -15.17
C TYR A 187 -16.14 1.72 -15.79
N GLY A 188 -16.47 2.71 -14.96
CA GLY A 188 -17.19 3.93 -15.35
C GLY A 188 -18.71 3.77 -15.24
N SER A 189 -19.45 4.30 -16.22
CA SER A 189 -20.92 4.30 -16.20
C SER A 189 -21.50 2.89 -16.38
N LEU A 190 -22.56 2.56 -15.62
CA LEU A 190 -23.30 1.30 -15.78
C LEU A 190 -23.98 1.17 -17.15
N ALA A 191 -24.40 2.28 -17.75
CA ALA A 191 -25.08 2.27 -19.05
C ALA A 191 -24.13 1.97 -20.22
N GLN A 192 -22.90 2.48 -20.14
CA GLN A 192 -21.86 2.29 -21.14
C GLN A 192 -20.49 2.17 -20.45
N PRO A 193 -20.15 0.98 -19.92
CA PRO A 193 -18.90 0.79 -19.20
C PRO A 193 -17.73 0.70 -20.17
N ASN A 194 -16.60 1.28 -19.79
CA ASN A 194 -15.32 1.01 -20.42
C ASN A 194 -14.87 -0.40 -20.07
N LEU A 195 -14.10 -1.04 -20.96
CA LEU A 195 -13.53 -2.37 -20.75
C LEU A 195 -12.01 -2.30 -20.91
N ILE A 196 -11.31 -2.92 -19.96
CA ILE A 196 -9.88 -3.24 -20.06
C ILE A 196 -9.73 -4.75 -19.86
N GLN A 197 -9.02 -5.41 -20.75
CA GLN A 197 -8.57 -6.78 -20.66
C GLN A 197 -7.07 -6.84 -20.37
N CYS A 198 -6.70 -7.52 -19.28
CA CYS A 198 -5.31 -7.70 -18.86
C CYS A 198 -4.94 -9.18 -18.81
N GLN A 199 -3.80 -9.56 -19.37
CA GLN A 199 -3.22 -10.88 -19.17
C GLN A 199 -2.34 -10.89 -17.91
N ILE A 200 -2.76 -11.66 -16.90
CA ILE A 200 -2.15 -11.70 -15.56
C ILE A 200 -1.95 -13.15 -15.12
N ASN A 201 -0.71 -13.54 -14.81
CA ASN A 201 -0.38 -14.93 -14.42
C ASN A 201 -1.12 -15.37 -13.13
N LYS A 202 -1.31 -14.45 -12.18
CA LYS A 202 -2.04 -14.69 -10.92
C LYS A 202 -3.44 -14.06 -10.93
N ALA A 203 -4.14 -14.15 -12.07
CA ALA A 203 -5.46 -13.55 -12.26
C ALA A 203 -6.47 -13.94 -11.17
N GLN A 204 -6.49 -15.21 -10.73
CA GLN A 204 -7.40 -15.67 -9.68
C GLN A 204 -7.17 -14.93 -8.35
N ASP A 205 -5.91 -14.75 -7.94
CA ASP A 205 -5.55 -14.07 -6.70
C ASP A 205 -5.94 -12.59 -6.75
N MET A 206 -5.68 -11.93 -7.89
CA MET A 206 -6.04 -10.52 -8.10
C MET A 206 -7.55 -10.32 -8.03
N VAL A 207 -8.34 -11.13 -8.75
CA VAL A 207 -9.81 -11.03 -8.73
C VAL A 207 -10.37 -11.31 -7.33
N ALA A 208 -9.84 -12.32 -6.62
CA ALA A 208 -10.26 -12.62 -5.26
C ALA A 208 -9.94 -11.48 -4.28
N LEU A 209 -8.74 -10.90 -4.36
CA LEU A 209 -8.37 -9.75 -3.53
C LEU A 209 -9.28 -8.55 -3.81
N THR A 210 -9.54 -8.28 -5.08
CA THR A 210 -10.36 -7.16 -5.50
C THR A 210 -11.82 -7.32 -5.02
N GLY A 211 -12.37 -8.53 -5.15
CA GLY A 211 -13.69 -8.86 -4.62
C GLY A 211 -13.81 -8.68 -3.09
N ARG A 212 -12.73 -8.98 -2.34
CA ARG A 212 -12.69 -8.73 -0.89
C ARG A 212 -12.71 -7.23 -0.56
N TYR A 213 -11.98 -6.40 -1.31
CA TYR A 213 -12.05 -4.94 -1.16
C TYR A 213 -13.45 -4.40 -1.50
N LEU A 214 -14.03 -4.80 -2.62
CA LEU A 214 -15.39 -4.38 -3.02
C LEU A 214 -16.44 -4.78 -1.97
N SER A 215 -16.33 -5.99 -1.42
CA SER A 215 -17.22 -6.47 -0.34
C SER A 215 -17.07 -5.64 0.93
N LEU A 216 -15.82 -5.38 1.35
CA LEU A 216 -15.54 -4.56 2.54
C LEU A 216 -16.07 -3.13 2.36
N ILE A 217 -15.87 -2.53 1.18
CA ILE A 217 -16.36 -1.19 0.88
C ILE A 217 -17.88 -1.15 0.85
N GLY A 218 -18.53 -2.15 0.23
CA GLY A 218 -19.99 -2.27 0.21
C GLY A 218 -20.60 -2.35 1.61
N GLN A 219 -19.97 -3.11 2.52
CA GLN A 219 -20.40 -3.19 3.93
C GLN A 219 -20.25 -1.85 4.67
N ASN A 220 -19.18 -1.10 4.40
CA ASN A 220 -18.93 0.19 5.04
C ASN A 220 -19.63 1.38 4.38
N ARG A 221 -20.23 1.21 3.19
CA ARG A 221 -21.07 2.22 2.52
C ARG A 221 -22.52 2.23 3.03
N MET A 222 -23.01 1.15 3.66
CA MET A 222 -24.33 1.15 4.28
C MET A 222 -24.30 1.95 5.60
N PRO A 223 -25.07 3.04 5.75
CA PRO A 223 -25.06 3.81 6.97
C PRO A 223 -25.67 3.02 8.12
N SER A 224 -24.99 3.07 9.25
CA SER A 224 -25.59 3.06 10.58
C SER A 224 -26.60 4.22 10.72
N GLU A 225 -27.77 4.11 10.08
CA GLU A 225 -28.96 4.89 10.35
C GLU A 225 -30.19 3.97 10.31
N LYS A 226 -30.39 3.22 11.40
CA LYS A 226 -31.75 3.00 11.90
C LYS A 226 -31.98 4.06 12.97
N LYS A 227 -32.35 5.28 12.55
CA LYS A 227 -33.11 6.17 13.43
C LYS A 227 -34.37 5.40 13.79
N ILE A 228 -34.52 5.13 15.08
CA ILE A 228 -35.77 4.67 15.67
C ILE A 228 -36.76 5.81 15.41
N ASP A 229 -37.71 5.59 14.50
CA ASP A 229 -38.87 6.46 14.37
C ASP A 229 -39.68 6.34 15.67
N ASN A 230 -39.36 7.19 16.65
CA ASN A 230 -40.29 7.52 17.71
C ASN A 230 -41.43 8.34 17.08
N LYS A 231 -42.40 7.64 16.49
CA LYS A 231 -43.75 8.18 16.31
C LYS A 231 -44.34 8.37 17.71
N ALA A 232 -44.10 9.54 18.29
CA ALA A 232 -44.92 10.05 19.37
C ALA A 232 -46.34 10.23 18.81
N CYS A 233 -47.26 9.44 19.37
CA CYS A 233 -48.70 9.62 19.20
C CYS A 233 -49.06 10.97 19.83
N ASN A 234 -49.25 11.99 19.00
CA ASN A 234 -49.91 13.23 19.43
C ASN A 234 -51.39 13.08 19.10
N ASP A 235 -52.16 12.55 20.05
CA ASP A 235 -53.60 12.67 20.05
C ASP A 235 -53.99 14.13 20.37
N PRO A 236 -54.89 14.77 19.61
CA PRO A 236 -55.39 16.08 19.94
C PRO A 236 -56.43 15.99 21.06
N ILE A 237 -56.14 16.64 22.19
CA ILE A 237 -57.14 16.90 23.23
C ILE A 237 -58.11 17.98 22.73
N SER A 238 -59.35 17.58 22.50
CA SER A 238 -60.59 18.38 22.53
C SER A 238 -61.73 17.35 22.68
N THR A 239 -62.73 17.40 23.57
CA THR A 239 -63.36 18.47 24.35
C THR A 239 -64.54 17.85 25.13
N ILE A 240 -64.79 18.31 26.37
CA ILE A 240 -66.07 18.34 27.14
C ILE A 240 -66.71 17.01 27.64
N LEU A 241 -66.67 16.79 28.95
CA LEU A 241 -67.79 16.93 29.92
C LEU A 241 -67.25 16.92 31.36
#